data_AF-Q9F8B4-F1
#
_entry.id   AF-Q9F8B4-F1
#
_cell.length_a   1.000
_cell.length_b   1.000
_cell.length_c   1.000
_cell.angle_alpha   90.00
_cell.angle_beta   90.00
_cell.angle_gamma   90.00
#
_symmetry.space_group_name_H-M   'P 1'
#
loop_
_entity.id
_entity.type
_entity.pdbx_description
1 polymer ?
#
loop_
_entity_poly.entity_id
_entity_poly.type
_entity_poly.pdbx_seq_one_letter_code
_entity_poly.pdbx_strand_id
1 'polypeptide(L)'
;MDVLQTVINYILDLGAAVFVPFLMLIIGLCMKMKFRDAFTSALILGIAFTGMGILVNYIMTSMGAAANDLTKHTGLSLPAVDIGWL
;
A
#
# COMPACT_ATOMS: atom_id res chain seq x y z
N MET A 1 -16.85 16.02 18.44
CA MET A 1 -15.76 15.04 18.28
C MET A 1 -16.14 13.95 17.29
N ASP A 2 -17.42 13.54 17.20
CA ASP A 2 -17.86 12.47 16.29
C ASP A 2 -17.65 12.80 14.80
N VAL A 3 -17.99 14.02 14.36
CA VAL A 3 -17.85 14.42 12.95
C VAL A 3 -16.40 14.32 12.46
N LEU A 4 -15.44 14.70 13.30
CA LEU A 4 -14.01 14.60 12.96
C LEU A 4 -13.57 13.14 12.85
N GLN A 5 -14.03 12.30 13.77
CA GLN A 5 -13.70 10.88 13.79
C GLN A 5 -14.32 10.13 12.60
N THR A 6 -15.57 10.46 12.23
CA THR A 6 -16.23 9.90 11.03
C THR A 6 -15.48 10.26 9.75
N VAL A 7 -15.02 11.51 9.61
CA VAL A 7 -14.26 11.95 8.42
C VAL A 7 -12.88 11.28 8.36
N ILE A 8 -12.18 11.17 9.49
CA ILE A 8 -10.87 10.51 9.53
C ILE A 8 -11.01 9.02 9.22
N ASN A 9 -11.98 8.31 9.82
CA ASN A 9 -12.19 6.89 9.54
C ASN A 9 -12.60 6.66 8.08
N TYR A 10 -13.45 7.50 7.50
CA TYR A 10 -13.81 7.44 6.09
C TYR A 10 -12.59 7.54 5.17
N ILE A 11 -11.63 8.41 5.49
CA ILE A 11 -10.38 8.58 4.73
C ILE A 11 -9.45 7.36 4.91
N LEU A 12 -9.40 6.78 6.10
CA LEU A 12 -8.57 5.60 6.38
C LEU A 12 -9.13 4.32 5.77
N ASP A 13 -10.47 4.16 5.74
CA ASP A 13 -11.16 3.01 5.14
C ASP A 13 -11.01 2.95 3.61
N LEU A 14 -10.73 4.07 2.94
CA LEU A 14 -10.39 4.12 1.51
C LEU A 14 -9.05 3.42 1.19
N GLY A 15 -8.24 3.14 2.21
CA GLY A 15 -6.98 2.42 2.08
C GLY A 15 -5.80 3.30 1.64
N ALA A 16 -4.58 2.84 1.97
CA ALA A 16 -3.33 3.55 1.67
C ALA A 16 -3.16 3.84 0.16
N ALA A 17 -3.67 2.95 -0.69
CA ALA A 17 -3.63 3.08 -2.14
C ALA A 17 -4.42 4.29 -2.68
N VAL A 18 -5.41 4.81 -1.94
CA VAL A 18 -6.21 5.98 -2.33
C VAL A 18 -5.78 7.22 -1.55
N PHE A 19 -5.45 7.06 -0.28
CA PHE A 19 -5.01 8.16 0.58
C PHE A 19 -3.71 8.80 0.09
N VAL A 20 -2.70 8.00 -0.25
CA VAL A 20 -1.37 8.51 -0.64
C VAL A 20 -1.42 9.33 -1.94
N PRO A 21 -2.08 8.88 -3.02
CA PRO A 21 -2.27 9.68 -4.23
C PRO A 21 -3.01 10.99 -3.97
N PHE A 22 -4.06 10.95 -3.15
CA PHE A 22 -4.84 12.14 -2.81
C PHE A 22 -3.99 13.18 -2.06
N LEU A 23 -3.17 12.72 -1.12
CA LEU A 23 -2.27 13.60 -0.37
C LEU A 23 -1.21 14.21 -1.30
N MET A 24 -0.70 13.45 -2.26
CA MET A 24 0.25 13.94 -3.26
C MET A 24 -0.36 14.94 -4.25
N LEU A 25 -1.65 14.79 -4.59
CA LEU A 25 -2.39 15.81 -5.34
C LEU A 25 -2.41 17.15 -4.59
N ILE A 26 -2.73 17.12 -3.30
CA ILE A 26 -2.78 18.32 -2.46
C ILE A 26 -1.40 18.98 -2.39
N ILE A 27 -0.35 18.20 -2.11
CA ILE A 27 1.03 18.72 -2.06
C ILE A 27 1.43 19.33 -3.41
N GLY A 28 1.17 18.64 -4.53
CA GLY A 28 1.48 19.15 -5.88
C GLY A 28 0.81 20.49 -6.19
N LEU A 29 -0.45 20.66 -5.77
CA LEU A 29 -1.17 21.92 -5.89
C LEU A 29 -0.59 23.01 -4.98
N CYS A 30 -0.21 22.68 -3.73
CA CYS A 30 0.48 23.60 -2.83
C CYS A 30 1.82 24.07 -3.39
N MET A 31 2.52 23.22 -4.14
CA MET A 31 3.76 23.55 -4.85
C MET A 31 3.54 24.34 -6.14
N LYS A 32 2.31 24.82 -6.41
CA LYS A 32 1.92 25.59 -7.60
C LYS A 32 2.07 24.81 -8.93
N MET A 33 2.00 23.48 -8.90
CA MET A 33 1.88 22.71 -10.14
C MET A 33 0.54 23.00 -10.82
N LYS A 34 0.48 22.90 -12.16
CA LYS A 34 -0.79 22.96 -12.88
C LYS A 34 -1.63 21.75 -12.46
N PHE A 35 -2.94 21.96 -12.27
CA PHE A 35 -3.85 20.90 -11.82
C PHE A 35 -3.74 19.62 -12.65
N ARG A 36 -3.65 19.76 -13.98
CA ARG A 36 -3.48 18.63 -14.91
C ARG A 36 -2.23 17.81 -14.62
N ASP A 37 -1.12 18.48 -14.32
CA ASP A 37 0.17 17.84 -14.06
C ASP A 37 0.12 17.16 -12.68
N ALA A 38 -0.36 17.86 -11.65
CA ALA A 38 -0.52 17.32 -10.30
C ALA A 38 -1.45 16.08 -10.27
N PHE A 39 -2.57 16.14 -10.97
CA PHE A 39 -3.53 15.03 -11.05
C PHE A 39 -2.95 13.81 -11.76
N THR A 40 -2.24 14.04 -12.87
CA THR A 40 -1.58 12.95 -13.61
C THR A 40 -0.49 12.30 -12.75
N SER A 41 0.34 13.09 -12.06
CA SER A 41 1.38 12.58 -11.16
C SER A 41 0.79 11.80 -9.99
N ALA A 42 -0.28 12.29 -9.37
CA ALA A 42 -0.99 11.58 -8.31
C ALA A 42 -1.55 10.23 -8.79
N LEU A 43 -2.16 10.19 -9.98
CA LEU A 43 -2.67 8.95 -10.58
C LEU A 43 -1.55 7.94 -10.86
N ILE A 44 -0.44 8.36 -11.44
CA ILE A 44 0.71 7.48 -11.72
C ILE A 44 1.20 6.84 -10.41
N LEU A 45 1.29 7.63 -9.34
CA LEU A 45 1.69 7.14 -8.03
C LEU A 45 0.69 6.11 -7.47
N GLY A 46 -0.62 6.36 -7.60
CA GLY A 46 -1.66 5.42 -7.18
C GLY A 46 -1.61 4.09 -7.92
N ILE A 47 -1.37 4.14 -9.23
CA ILE A 47 -1.16 2.94 -10.06
C ILE A 47 0.09 2.18 -9.60
N ALA A 48 1.19 2.89 -9.33
CA ALA A 48 2.43 2.28 -8.85
C ALA A 48 2.25 1.58 -7.50
N PHE A 49 1.61 2.22 -6.52
CA PHE A 49 1.32 1.60 -5.21
C PHE A 49 0.41 0.38 -5.34
N THR A 50 -0.61 0.46 -6.19
CA THR A 50 -1.52 -0.68 -6.43
C THR A 50 -0.75 -1.85 -7.06
N GLY A 51 0.07 -1.58 -8.08
CA GLY A 51 0.91 -2.60 -8.72
C GLY A 51 1.90 -3.25 -7.76
N MET A 52 2.56 -2.46 -6.92
CA MET A 52 3.46 -2.97 -5.89
C MET A 52 2.70 -3.84 -4.86
N GLY A 53 1.52 -3.42 -4.41
CA GLY A 53 0.71 -4.19 -3.46
C GLY A 53 0.30 -5.57 -4.00
N ILE A 54 0.02 -5.67 -5.30
CA ILE A 54 -0.25 -6.95 -5.97
C ILE A 54 1.02 -7.81 -6.00
N LEU A 55 2.15 -7.21 -6.37
CA LEU A 55 3.44 -7.92 -6.46
C LEU A 55 3.87 -8.47 -5.08
N VAL A 56 3.74 -7.67 -4.02
CA VAL A 56 4.06 -8.06 -2.65
C VAL A 56 3.16 -9.20 -2.20
N ASN A 57 1.84 -9.11 -2.44
CA ASN A 57 0.93 -10.21 -2.11
C ASN A 57 1.27 -11.51 -2.84
N TYR A 58 1.67 -11.39 -4.11
CA TYR A 58 2.10 -12.55 -4.90
C TYR A 58 3.37 -13.21 -4.32
N ILE A 59 4.37 -12.40 -3.96
CA ILE A 59 5.59 -12.88 -3.29
C ILE A 59 5.22 -13.53 -1.95
N MET A 60 4.36 -12.92 -1.14
CA MET A 60 3.94 -13.47 0.15
C MET A 60 3.19 -14.79 0.03
N THR A 61 2.33 -14.92 -0.98
CA THR A 61 1.57 -16.16 -1.21
C THR A 61 2.48 -17.29 -1.69
N SER A 62 3.36 -17.01 -2.64
CA SER A 62 4.31 -18.00 -3.17
C SER A 62 5.37 -18.40 -2.14
N MET A 63 5.93 -17.43 -1.43
CA MET A 63 6.92 -17.67 -0.37
C MET A 63 6.29 -18.33 0.85
N GLY A 64 5.04 -18.00 1.21
CA GLY A 64 4.30 -18.66 2.29
C GLY A 64 4.07 -20.15 2.02
N ALA A 65 3.78 -20.53 0.77
CA ALA A 65 3.68 -21.94 0.38
C ALA A 65 5.03 -22.67 0.55
N ALA A 66 6.12 -22.05 0.08
CA ALA A 66 7.47 -22.61 0.22
C ALA A 66 7.92 -22.73 1.70
N ALA A 67 7.60 -21.74 2.53
CA ALA A 67 7.88 -21.76 3.96
C ALA A 67 7.11 -22.89 4.67
N ASN A 68 5.85 -23.12 4.30
CA ASN A 68 5.02 -24.19 4.87
C ASN A 68 5.58 -25.58 4.51
N ASP A 69 6.05 -25.77 3.27
CA ASP A 69 6.69 -27.02 2.87
C ASP A 69 8.07 -27.21 3.53
N LEU A 70 8.85 -26.13 3.72
CA LEU A 70 10.09 -26.19 4.50
C LEU A 70 9.83 -26.68 5.94
N THR A 71 8.78 -26.17 6.60
CA THR A 71 8.39 -26.63 7.94
C THR A 71 8.02 -28.11 7.97
N LYS A 72 7.27 -28.61 6.98
CA LYS A 72 6.92 -30.05 6.90
C LYS A 72 8.13 -30.95 6.74
N HIS A 73 9.14 -30.52 5.96
CA HIS A 73 10.32 -31.34 5.66
C HIS A 73 11.45 -31.21 6.68
N THR A 74 11.56 -30.09 7.39
CA THR A 74 12.65 -29.83 8.35
C THR A 74 12.21 -29.88 9.81
N GLY A 75 10.90 -29.87 10.08
CA GLY A 75 10.36 -29.75 11.43
C GLY A 75 10.54 -28.36 12.07
N LEU A 76 11.12 -27.39 11.35
CA LEU A 76 11.34 -26.02 11.82
C LEU A 76 10.06 -25.19 11.65
N SER A 77 9.47 -24.73 12.75
CA SER A 77 8.32 -23.82 12.73
C SER A 77 8.80 -22.37 12.81
N LEU A 78 8.98 -21.71 11.66
CA LEU A 78 9.24 -20.27 11.57
C LEU A 78 8.00 -19.57 11.03
N PRO A 79 7.18 -18.92 11.88
CA PRO A 79 5.93 -18.30 11.47
C PRO A 79 6.10 -16.92 10.83
N ALA A 80 7.30 -16.32 10.93
CA ALA A 80 7.57 -14.98 10.43
C ALA A 80 8.37 -15.05 9.12
N VAL A 81 7.82 -14.43 8.08
CA VAL A 81 8.50 -14.21 6.81
C VAL A 81 8.62 -12.70 6.64
N ASP A 82 9.84 -12.19 6.81
CA ASP A 82 10.14 -10.77 6.61
C ASP A 82 10.37 -10.50 5.12
N ILE A 83 9.55 -9.60 4.58
CA ILE A 83 9.60 -9.16 3.17
C ILE A 83 10.47 -7.91 2.99
N GLY A 84 11.05 -7.38 4.06
CA GLY A 84 11.71 -6.08 4.12
C GLY A 84 10.71 -4.96 4.37
N TRP A 85 11.18 -3.92 5.06
CA TRP A 85 10.43 -2.69 5.30
C TRP A 85 10.14 -1.99 3.96
N LEU A 86 8.86 -1.89 3.60
CA LEU A 86 8.36 -0.87 2.65
C LEU A 86 8.11 0.44 3.41
#